data_AF-A0A3M1UBD0-F1
#
_entry.id   AF-A0A3M1UBD0-F1
#
_cell.length_a   1.000
_cell.length_b   1.000
_cell.length_c   1.000
_cell.angle_alpha   90.00
_cell.angle_beta   90.00
_cell.angle_gamma   90.00
#
_symmetry.space_group_name_H-M   'P 1'
#
loop_
_entity.id
_entity.type
_entity.pdbx_description
1 polymer ?
#
loop_
_entity_poly.entity_id
_entity_poly.type
_entity_poly.pdbx_seq_one_letter_code
_entity_poly.pdbx_strand_id
1 'polypeptide(L)'
;MNAWNIIKILPVLLLVFLIGFGRAVAQVPEKSIDALRERISLTDQLLAETHNQREKSLIELGLLNRQIRLREQLLKHYNQRIAEAARQIETLNESICQLQQDRQRMVRQYSRAAQAAYQNQDNLNFWLALLSSHNLVEAYYRSQYFAQFSRFRRKQIEAIRQSEALLRQQSAELTRYLQENERLRDQKQQEIRQLEIARVDQ
;
A
#
# COMPACT_ATOMS: atom_id res chain seq x y z
N MET A 1 24.45 21.14 -112.60
CA MET A 1 24.89 21.64 -111.28
C MET A 1 25.92 20.67 -110.76
N ASN A 2 27.16 21.12 -110.63
CA ASN A 2 28.32 20.28 -110.92
C ASN A 2 28.73 19.43 -109.71
N ALA A 3 28.87 18.12 -109.92
CA ALA A 3 29.30 17.13 -108.92
C ALA A 3 30.65 17.49 -108.23
N TRP A 4 31.39 18.44 -108.79
CA TRP A 4 32.67 18.94 -108.30
C TRP A 4 32.57 19.90 -107.09
N ASN A 5 31.42 20.54 -106.85
CA ASN A 5 31.25 21.43 -105.70
C ASN A 5 30.81 20.68 -104.43
N ILE A 6 30.16 19.52 -104.56
CA ILE A 6 29.71 18.69 -103.43
C ILE A 6 30.89 18.00 -102.74
N ILE A 7 31.92 17.61 -103.51
CA ILE A 7 33.14 16.95 -103.00
C ILE A 7 34.03 17.91 -102.19
N LYS A 8 33.96 19.23 -102.44
CA LYS A 8 34.76 20.23 -101.68
C LYS A 8 34.14 20.64 -100.34
N ILE A 9 32.84 20.40 -100.14
CA ILE A 9 32.12 20.76 -98.90
C ILE A 9 32.15 19.58 -97.89
N LEU A 10 32.37 18.35 -98.37
CA LEU A 10 32.46 17.13 -97.57
C LEU A 10 33.58 17.13 -96.49
N PRO A 11 34.82 17.58 -96.76
CA PRO A 11 35.86 17.60 -95.72
C PRO A 11 35.64 18.70 -94.66
N VAL A 12 34.92 19.78 -94.99
CA VAL A 12 34.60 20.87 -94.05
C VAL A 12 33.45 20.46 -93.12
N LEU A 13 32.47 19.71 -93.62
CA LEU A 13 31.37 19.17 -92.80
C LEU A 13 31.85 18.03 -91.88
N LEU A 14 32.84 17.24 -92.33
CA LEU A 14 33.46 16.17 -91.53
C LEU A 14 34.39 16.70 -90.42
N LEU A 15 35.01 17.87 -90.62
CA LEU A 15 35.84 18.54 -89.61
C LEU A 15 35.00 19.15 -88.47
N VAL A 16 33.80 19.65 -88.78
CA VAL A 16 32.87 20.20 -87.77
C VAL A 16 32.24 19.08 -86.92
N PHE A 17 32.08 17.87 -87.47
CA PHE A 17 31.55 16.72 -86.71
C PHE A 17 32.56 16.11 -85.73
N LEU A 18 33.87 16.20 -86.01
CA LEU A 18 34.94 15.66 -85.15
C LEU A 18 35.29 16.55 -83.94
N ILE A 19 34.95 17.84 -83.97
CA ILE A 19 35.18 18.77 -82.85
C ILE A 19 34.04 18.71 -81.80
N GLY A 20 32.90 18.10 -82.14
CA GLY A 20 31.71 18.04 -81.28
C GLY A 20 31.62 16.87 -80.29
N PHE A 21 32.48 15.85 -80.41
CA PHE A 21 32.38 14.60 -79.62
C PHE A 21 33.47 14.41 -78.56
N GLY A 22 34.31 15.42 -78.33
CA GLY A 22 35.39 15.38 -77.35
C GLY A 22 35.20 16.40 -76.25
N ARG A 23 34.80 15.90 -75.06
CA ARG A 23 34.84 16.54 -73.71
C ARG A 23 33.50 16.96 -73.13
N ALA A 24 32.86 16.00 -72.45
CA ALA A 24 32.30 16.22 -71.12
C ALA A 24 32.20 14.88 -70.37
N VAL A 25 33.34 14.24 -70.07
CA VAL A 25 33.42 13.55 -68.77
C VAL A 25 33.39 14.70 -67.76
N ALA A 26 32.18 15.08 -67.34
CA ALA A 26 32.01 16.06 -66.30
C ALA A 26 32.71 15.49 -65.06
N GLN A 27 33.88 16.04 -64.75
CA GLN A 27 34.48 15.92 -63.45
C GLN A 27 33.40 16.34 -62.46
N VAL A 28 32.82 15.38 -61.74
CA VAL A 28 31.98 15.64 -60.58
C VAL A 28 32.86 16.49 -59.68
N PRO A 29 32.56 17.79 -59.49
CA PRO A 29 33.49 18.69 -58.82
C PRO A 29 33.71 18.13 -57.41
N GLU A 30 34.95 17.96 -56.95
CA GLU A 30 35.28 17.40 -55.62
C GLU A 30 34.43 18.00 -54.50
N LYS A 31 34.09 19.29 -54.60
CA LYS A 31 33.17 20.00 -53.71
C LYS A 31 31.79 19.34 -53.55
N SER A 32 31.28 18.69 -54.59
CA SER A 32 30.02 17.94 -54.56
C SER A 32 30.14 16.56 -53.91
N ILE A 33 31.33 15.94 -53.97
CA ILE A 33 31.64 14.70 -53.26
C ILE A 33 31.82 14.98 -51.76
N ASP A 34 32.53 16.06 -51.42
CA ASP A 34 32.73 16.48 -50.02
C ASP A 34 31.43 16.91 -49.35
N ALA A 35 30.58 17.69 -50.05
CA ALA A 35 29.25 18.05 -49.55
C ALA A 35 28.32 16.83 -49.38
N LEU A 36 28.46 15.80 -50.23
CA LEU A 36 27.75 14.53 -50.05
C LEU A 36 28.26 13.77 -48.82
N ARG A 37 29.58 13.72 -48.61
CA ARG A 37 30.20 13.06 -47.44
C ARG A 37 29.77 13.70 -46.13
N GLU A 38 29.69 15.03 -46.08
CA GLU A 38 29.20 15.77 -44.91
C GLU A 38 27.72 15.48 -44.63
N ARG A 39 26.88 15.43 -45.67
CA ARG A 39 25.47 15.04 -45.51
C ARG A 39 25.30 13.61 -45.03
N ILE A 40 26.12 12.68 -45.51
CA ILE A 40 26.08 11.28 -45.06
C ILE A 40 26.50 11.20 -43.58
N SER A 41 27.59 11.86 -43.17
CA SER A 41 28.03 11.82 -41.77
C SER A 41 26.99 12.44 -40.81
N LEU A 42 26.36 13.54 -41.20
CA LEU A 42 25.26 14.14 -40.45
C LEU A 42 24.06 13.20 -40.37
N THR A 43 23.73 12.50 -41.45
CA THR A 43 22.63 11.54 -41.48
C THR A 43 22.93 10.32 -40.61
N ASP A 44 24.17 9.82 -40.62
CA ASP A 44 24.62 8.72 -39.76
C ASP A 44 24.61 9.10 -38.28
N GLN A 45 25.01 10.34 -37.95
CA GLN A 45 24.89 10.89 -36.59
C GLN A 45 23.43 10.96 -36.14
N LEU A 46 22.55 11.49 -36.99
CA LEU A 46 21.11 11.56 -36.71
C LEU A 46 20.49 10.16 -36.58
N LEU A 47 20.90 9.18 -37.41
CA LEU A 47 20.47 7.79 -37.32
C LEU A 47 20.96 7.13 -36.03
N ALA A 48 22.22 7.34 -35.65
CA ALA A 48 22.78 6.84 -34.41
C ALA A 48 22.06 7.45 -33.20
N GLU A 49 21.80 8.76 -33.22
CA GLU A 49 21.05 9.45 -32.17
C GLU A 49 19.59 8.97 -32.10
N THR A 50 18.93 8.80 -33.24
CA THR A 50 17.57 8.24 -33.33
C THR A 50 17.51 6.80 -32.83
N HIS A 51 18.51 5.97 -33.15
CA HIS A 51 18.63 4.60 -32.65
C HIS A 51 18.79 4.58 -31.13
N ASN A 52 19.70 5.41 -30.60
CA ASN A 52 19.93 5.55 -29.16
C ASN A 52 18.67 6.06 -28.43
N GLN A 53 17.94 7.02 -29.02
CA GLN A 53 16.68 7.52 -28.48
C GLN A 53 15.58 6.44 -28.49
N ARG A 54 15.47 5.65 -29.56
CA ARG A 54 14.55 4.50 -29.62
C ARG A 54 14.88 3.46 -28.55
N GLU A 55 16.16 3.10 -28.40
CA GLU A 55 16.59 2.14 -27.38
C GLU A 55 16.28 2.63 -25.96
N LYS A 56 16.60 3.90 -25.66
CA LYS A 56 16.22 4.56 -24.39
C LYS A 56 14.71 4.52 -24.15
N SER A 57 13.91 4.83 -25.17
CA SER A 57 12.44 4.80 -25.08
C SER A 57 11.90 3.38 -24.78
N LEU A 58 12.49 2.34 -25.38
CA LEU A 58 12.11 0.95 -25.11
C LEU A 58 12.46 0.52 -23.67
N ILE A 59 13.63 0.93 -23.17
CA ILE A 59 14.03 0.68 -21.78
C ILE A 59 13.06 1.39 -20.82
N GLU A 60 12.73 2.65 -21.10
CA GLU A 60 11.81 3.46 -20.31
C GLU A 60 10.41 2.83 -20.24
N LEU A 61 9.86 2.37 -21.36
CA LEU A 61 8.61 1.61 -21.41
C LEU A 61 8.68 0.30 -20.59
N GLY A 62 9.81 -0.41 -20.65
CA GLY A 62 10.04 -1.62 -19.86
C GLY A 62 10.04 -1.35 -18.35
N LEU A 63 10.69 -0.25 -17.93
CA LEU A 63 10.72 0.22 -16.55
C LEU A 63 9.35 0.68 -16.06
N LEU A 64 8.61 1.44 -16.87
CA LEU A 64 7.27 1.92 -16.55
C LEU A 64 6.30 0.74 -16.35
N ASN A 65 6.31 -0.23 -17.27
CA ASN A 65 5.53 -1.46 -17.13
C ASN A 65 5.88 -2.24 -15.86
N ARG A 66 7.17 -2.28 -15.48
CA ARG A 66 7.60 -2.93 -14.23
C ARG A 66 7.09 -2.16 -13.02
N GLN A 67 7.16 -0.83 -13.05
CA GLN A 67 6.64 0.03 -11.99
C GLN A 67 5.13 -0.20 -11.81
N ILE A 68 4.34 -0.18 -12.88
CA ILE A 68 2.89 -0.44 -12.85
C ILE A 68 2.59 -1.79 -12.19
N ARG A 69 3.30 -2.87 -12.56
CA ARG A 69 3.12 -4.19 -11.92
C ARG A 69 3.44 -4.17 -10.43
N LEU A 70 4.50 -3.48 -10.01
CA LEU A 70 4.87 -3.36 -8.59
C LEU A 70 3.79 -2.59 -7.81
N ARG A 71 3.25 -1.51 -8.39
CA ARG A 71 2.14 -0.73 -7.80
C ARG A 71 0.88 -1.57 -7.66
N GLU A 72 0.53 -2.36 -8.68
CA GLU A 72 -0.61 -3.29 -8.61
C GLU A 72 -0.43 -4.36 -7.54
N GLN A 73 0.78 -4.90 -7.38
CA GLN A 73 1.11 -5.83 -6.29
C GLN A 73 0.98 -5.15 -4.91
N LEU A 74 1.47 -3.93 -4.77
CA LEU A 74 1.34 -3.14 -3.54
C LEU A 74 -0.13 -2.89 -3.18
N LEU A 75 -0.99 -2.57 -4.16
CA LEU A 75 -2.43 -2.43 -3.96
C LEU A 75 -3.09 -3.73 -3.49
N LYS A 76 -2.68 -4.89 -4.03
CA LYS A 76 -3.14 -6.20 -3.54
C LYS A 76 -2.74 -6.40 -2.07
N HIS A 77 -1.51 -6.05 -1.69
CA HIS A 77 -1.08 -6.12 -0.30
C HIS A 77 -1.87 -5.19 0.62
N TYR A 78 -2.15 -3.95 0.20
CA TYR A 78 -3.01 -3.04 0.97
C TYR A 78 -4.41 -3.64 1.18
N ASN A 79 -5.02 -4.21 0.15
CA ASN A 79 -6.33 -4.86 0.27
C ASN A 79 -6.31 -6.01 1.28
N GLN A 80 -5.30 -6.87 1.23
CA GLN A 80 -5.13 -7.97 2.18
C GLN A 80 -4.99 -7.47 3.62
N ARG A 81 -4.16 -6.44 3.84
CA ARG A 81 -3.96 -5.86 5.17
C ARG A 81 -5.21 -5.16 5.70
N ILE A 82 -5.96 -4.45 4.85
CA ILE A 82 -7.23 -3.81 5.24
C ILE A 82 -8.25 -4.88 5.64
N ALA A 83 -8.34 -5.98 4.88
CA ALA A 83 -9.24 -7.10 5.21
C ALA A 83 -8.83 -7.79 6.52
N GLU A 84 -7.54 -8.00 6.74
CA GLU A 84 -7.03 -8.53 8.01
C GLU A 84 -7.38 -7.62 9.19
N ALA A 85 -7.07 -6.33 9.09
CA ALA A 85 -7.41 -5.37 10.13
C ALA A 85 -8.92 -5.29 10.39
N ALA A 86 -9.75 -5.40 9.35
CA ALA A 86 -11.21 -5.44 9.51
C ALA A 86 -11.68 -6.67 10.29
N ARG A 87 -11.11 -7.86 10.03
CA ARG A 87 -11.40 -9.09 10.79
C ARG A 87 -10.99 -8.96 12.26
N GLN A 88 -9.82 -8.37 12.53
CA GLN A 88 -9.35 -8.12 13.89
C GLN A 88 -10.27 -7.14 14.63
N ILE A 89 -10.72 -6.07 13.96
CA ILE A 89 -11.69 -5.11 14.50
C ILE A 89 -13.00 -5.81 14.88
N GLU A 90 -13.53 -6.69 14.02
CA GLU A 90 -14.75 -7.44 14.28
C GLU A 90 -14.59 -8.37 15.50
N THR A 91 -13.51 -9.15 15.53
CA THR A 91 -13.19 -10.07 16.62
C THR A 91 -13.04 -9.33 17.96
N LEU A 92 -12.33 -8.20 17.97
CA LEU A 92 -12.16 -7.37 19.16
C LEU A 92 -13.48 -6.75 19.63
N ASN A 93 -14.33 -6.27 18.72
CA ASN A 93 -15.65 -5.74 19.08
C ASN A 93 -16.53 -6.80 19.73
N GLU A 94 -16.56 -8.02 19.18
CA GLU A 94 -17.30 -9.14 19.77
C GLU A 94 -16.78 -9.47 21.16
N SER A 95 -15.46 -9.56 21.32
CA SER A 95 -14.81 -9.84 22.61
C SER A 95 -15.12 -8.74 23.64
N ILE A 96 -15.04 -7.47 23.26
CA ILE A 96 -15.38 -6.33 24.12
C ILE A 96 -16.86 -6.40 24.53
N CYS A 97 -17.77 -6.72 23.61
CA CYS A 97 -19.19 -6.85 23.91
C CYS A 97 -19.45 -7.96 24.94
N GLN A 98 -18.83 -9.14 24.75
CA GLN A 98 -18.92 -10.26 25.69
C GLN A 98 -18.37 -9.88 27.07
N LEU A 99 -17.17 -9.30 27.13
CA LEU A 99 -16.56 -8.84 28.39
C LEU A 99 -17.41 -7.78 29.09
N GLN A 100 -18.02 -6.85 28.35
CA GLN A 100 -18.95 -5.86 28.91
C GLN A 100 -20.17 -6.52 29.55
N GLN A 101 -20.78 -7.50 28.87
CA GLN A 101 -21.94 -8.24 29.40
C GLN A 101 -21.57 -9.04 30.65
N ASP A 102 -20.42 -9.72 30.63
CA ASP A 102 -19.93 -10.50 31.76
C ASP A 102 -19.60 -9.60 32.95
N ARG A 103 -18.91 -8.48 32.72
CA ARG A 103 -18.63 -7.49 33.77
C ARG A 103 -19.91 -6.96 34.38
N GLN A 104 -20.89 -6.57 33.56
CA GLN A 104 -22.19 -6.12 34.06
C GLN A 104 -22.89 -7.19 34.89
N ARG A 105 -22.79 -8.46 34.48
CA ARG A 105 -23.33 -9.59 35.24
C ARG A 105 -22.64 -9.71 36.61
N MET A 106 -21.31 -9.64 36.66
CA MET A 106 -20.54 -9.67 37.90
C MET A 106 -20.90 -8.50 38.83
N VAL A 107 -21.02 -7.28 38.30
CA VAL A 107 -21.41 -6.08 39.06
C VAL A 107 -22.85 -6.21 39.59
N ARG A 108 -23.79 -6.71 38.78
CA ARG A 108 -25.17 -6.98 39.22
C ARG A 108 -25.24 -8.05 40.31
N GLN A 109 -24.45 -9.11 40.20
CA GLN A 109 -24.38 -10.15 41.24
C GLN A 109 -23.78 -9.60 42.54
N TYR A 110 -22.69 -8.84 42.45
CA TYR A 110 -22.06 -8.21 43.61
C TYR A 110 -22.98 -7.20 44.30
N SER A 111 -23.67 -6.34 43.54
CA SER A 111 -24.60 -5.35 44.09
C SER A 111 -25.79 -6.00 44.80
N ARG A 112 -26.38 -7.07 44.24
CA ARG A 112 -27.42 -7.86 44.93
C ARG A 112 -26.91 -8.46 46.24
N ALA A 113 -25.71 -9.04 46.22
CA ALA A 113 -25.10 -9.59 47.44
C ALA A 113 -24.82 -8.51 48.49
N ALA A 114 -24.34 -7.33 48.06
CA ALA A 114 -24.10 -6.19 48.93
C ALA A 114 -25.41 -5.63 49.52
N GLN A 115 -26.47 -5.52 48.72
CA GLN A 115 -27.78 -5.07 49.16
C GLN A 115 -28.42 -6.04 50.15
N ALA A 116 -28.34 -7.35 49.89
CA ALA A 116 -28.80 -8.37 50.82
C ALA A 116 -28.02 -8.33 52.14
N ALA A 117 -26.70 -8.13 52.09
CA ALA A 117 -25.90 -7.94 53.30
C ALA A 117 -26.29 -6.67 54.06
N TYR A 118 -26.64 -5.58 53.35
CA TYR A 118 -27.12 -4.34 53.96
C TYR A 118 -28.49 -4.50 54.63
N GLN A 119 -29.45 -5.15 53.98
CA GLN A 119 -30.80 -5.37 54.54
C GLN A 119 -30.80 -6.30 55.75
N ASN A 120 -29.84 -7.22 55.85
CA ASN A 120 -29.66 -8.13 56.98
C ASN A 120 -28.68 -7.58 58.05
N GLN A 121 -28.37 -6.28 58.03
CA GLN A 121 -27.36 -5.65 58.91
C GLN A 121 -27.63 -5.79 60.41
N ASP A 122 -28.89 -5.93 60.82
CA ASP A 122 -29.26 -6.12 62.23
C ASP A 122 -28.68 -7.42 62.83
N ASN A 123 -28.28 -8.39 61.99
CA ASN A 123 -27.68 -9.68 62.41
C ASN A 123 -26.23 -9.93 61.94
N LEU A 124 -25.59 -8.99 61.23
CA LEU A 124 -24.32 -9.23 60.50
C LEU A 124 -23.10 -8.43 60.99
N ASN A 125 -23.20 -7.68 62.07
CA ASN A 125 -22.00 -7.08 62.66
C ASN A 125 -21.13 -8.21 63.25
N PHE A 126 -19.93 -8.44 62.70
CA PHE A 126 -19.03 -9.53 63.08
C PHE A 126 -18.88 -9.66 64.61
N TRP A 127 -18.71 -8.52 65.29
CA TRP A 127 -18.56 -8.49 66.74
C TRP A 127 -19.84 -8.88 67.47
N LEU A 128 -21.01 -8.39 67.04
CA LEU A 128 -22.29 -8.79 67.63
C LEU A 128 -22.60 -10.26 67.36
N ALA A 129 -22.30 -10.76 66.16
CA ALA A 129 -22.49 -12.17 65.80
C ALA A 129 -21.54 -13.11 66.55
N LEU A 130 -20.32 -12.66 66.86
CA LEU A 130 -19.36 -13.45 67.65
C LEU A 130 -19.69 -13.40 69.14
N LEU A 131 -20.08 -12.24 69.68
CA LEU A 131 -20.40 -12.06 71.10
C LEU A 131 -21.77 -12.65 71.49
N SER A 132 -22.69 -12.85 70.54
CA SER A 132 -24.00 -13.50 70.75
C SER A 132 -23.97 -15.02 70.60
N SER A 133 -22.81 -15.65 70.42
CA SER A 133 -22.72 -17.12 70.31
C SER A 133 -22.98 -17.79 71.64
N HIS A 134 -23.70 -18.91 71.65
CA HIS A 134 -24.02 -19.67 72.87
C HIS A 134 -22.79 -20.39 73.45
N ASN A 135 -21.80 -20.72 72.63
CA ASN A 135 -20.57 -21.39 73.05
C ASN A 135 -19.38 -21.09 72.11
N LEU A 136 -18.18 -21.46 72.56
CA LEU A 136 -16.92 -21.23 71.82
C LEU A 136 -16.88 -21.97 70.46
N VAL A 137 -17.54 -23.12 70.34
CA VAL A 137 -17.58 -23.90 69.10
C VAL A 137 -18.41 -23.16 68.04
N GLU A 138 -19.57 -22.61 68.43
CA GLU A 138 -20.41 -21.78 67.55
C GLU A 138 -19.69 -20.50 67.13
N ALA A 139 -19.02 -19.81 68.07
CA ALA A 139 -18.19 -18.65 67.77
C ALA A 139 -17.07 -18.96 66.76
N TYR A 140 -16.40 -20.12 66.90
CA TYR A 140 -15.38 -20.57 65.96
C TYR A 140 -15.93 -20.77 64.54
N TYR A 141 -17.05 -21.48 64.39
CA TYR A 141 -17.67 -21.69 63.08
C TYR A 141 -18.17 -20.38 62.45
N ARG A 142 -18.77 -19.48 63.23
CA ARG A 142 -19.18 -18.14 62.75
C ARG A 142 -17.97 -17.33 62.27
N SER A 143 -16.87 -17.34 63.01
CA SER A 143 -15.61 -16.67 62.62
C SER A 143 -15.07 -17.20 61.27
N GLN A 144 -15.04 -18.52 61.10
CA GLN A 144 -14.63 -19.15 59.84
C GLN A 144 -15.55 -18.76 58.68
N TYR A 145 -16.86 -18.74 58.89
CA TYR A 145 -17.83 -18.30 57.89
C TYR A 145 -17.57 -16.85 57.44
N PHE A 146 -17.38 -15.91 58.38
CA PHE A 146 -17.08 -14.52 58.05
C PHE A 146 -15.75 -14.35 57.31
N ALA A 147 -14.74 -15.14 57.66
CA ALA A 147 -13.46 -15.16 56.96
C ALA A 147 -13.63 -15.64 55.51
N GLN A 148 -14.39 -16.73 55.28
CA GLN A 148 -14.70 -17.23 53.94
C GLN A 148 -15.52 -16.22 53.12
N PHE A 149 -16.54 -15.62 53.73
CA PHE A 149 -17.36 -14.59 53.10
C PHE A 149 -16.55 -13.37 52.67
N SER A 150 -15.66 -12.89 53.55
CA SER A 150 -14.74 -11.78 53.26
C SER A 150 -13.79 -12.11 52.11
N ARG A 151 -13.23 -13.32 52.08
CA ARG A 151 -12.39 -13.81 50.97
C ARG A 151 -13.17 -13.86 49.66
N PHE A 152 -14.39 -14.36 49.69
CA PHE A 152 -15.26 -14.43 48.51
C PHE A 152 -15.57 -13.03 47.95
N ARG A 153 -15.95 -12.06 48.79
CA ARG A 153 -16.18 -10.67 48.36
C ARG A 153 -14.94 -10.03 47.74
N ARG A 154 -13.75 -10.29 48.32
CA ARG A 154 -12.48 -9.81 47.74
C ARG A 154 -12.25 -10.37 46.34
N LYS A 155 -12.43 -11.69 46.16
CA LYS A 155 -12.31 -12.35 44.86
C LYS A 155 -13.28 -11.78 43.82
N GLN A 156 -14.53 -11.49 44.20
CA GLN A 156 -15.50 -10.88 43.28
C GLN A 156 -15.07 -9.48 42.82
N ILE A 157 -14.59 -8.63 43.73
CA ILE A 157 -14.08 -7.29 43.38
C ILE A 157 -12.85 -7.41 42.49
N GLU A 158 -11.95 -8.34 42.81
CA GLU A 158 -10.76 -8.60 42.02
C GLU A 158 -11.11 -9.03 40.60
N ALA A 159 -12.06 -9.96 40.44
CA ALA A 159 -12.55 -10.38 39.12
C ALA A 159 -13.16 -9.22 38.32
N ILE A 160 -13.96 -8.34 38.96
CA ILE A 160 -14.52 -7.14 38.32
C ILE A 160 -13.40 -6.19 37.85
N ARG A 161 -12.35 -6.00 38.68
CA ARG A 161 -11.20 -5.14 38.33
C ARG A 161 -10.36 -5.74 37.21
N GLN A 162 -10.12 -7.04 37.22
CA GLN A 162 -9.41 -7.74 36.15
C GLN A 162 -10.18 -7.65 34.82
N SER A 163 -11.50 -7.86 34.86
CA SER A 163 -12.37 -7.68 33.69
C SER A 163 -12.33 -6.26 33.16
N GLU A 164 -12.32 -5.25 34.04
CA GLU A 164 -12.18 -3.84 33.63
C GLU A 164 -10.82 -3.52 32.99
N ALA A 165 -9.74 -4.05 33.55
CA ALA A 165 -8.40 -3.88 32.99
C ALA A 165 -8.31 -4.51 31.60
N LEU A 166 -8.83 -5.73 31.42
CA LEU A 166 -8.85 -6.42 30.14
C LEU A 166 -9.69 -5.67 29.10
N LEU A 167 -10.86 -5.16 29.50
CA LEU A 167 -11.72 -4.35 28.63
C LEU A 167 -11.03 -3.07 28.17
N ARG A 168 -10.31 -2.36 29.06
CA ARG A 168 -9.51 -1.19 28.70
C ARG A 168 -8.40 -1.54 27.72
N GLN A 169 -7.71 -2.66 27.94
CA GLN A 169 -6.65 -3.13 27.04
C GLN A 169 -7.20 -3.42 25.65
N GLN A 170 -8.28 -4.21 25.54
CA GLN A 170 -8.89 -4.53 24.25
C GLN A 170 -9.46 -3.30 23.55
N SER A 171 -10.04 -2.35 24.29
CA SER A 171 -10.53 -1.09 23.70
C SER A 171 -9.41 -0.24 23.13
N ALA A 172 -8.25 -0.20 23.80
CA ALA A 172 -7.06 0.48 23.29
C ALA A 172 -6.51 -0.23 22.04
N GLU A 173 -6.51 -1.56 22.02
CA GLU A 173 -6.10 -2.35 20.87
C GLU A 173 -7.04 -2.16 19.66
N LEU A 174 -8.34 -2.17 19.88
CA LEU A 174 -9.36 -1.86 18.87
C LEU A 174 -9.11 -0.47 18.25
N THR A 175 -8.83 0.53 19.09
CA THR A 175 -8.53 1.89 18.62
C THR A 175 -7.29 1.92 17.73
N ARG A 176 -6.24 1.16 18.07
CA ARG A 176 -5.04 1.03 17.23
C ARG A 176 -5.36 0.41 15.87
N TYR A 177 -6.15 -0.67 15.85
CA TYR A 177 -6.54 -1.30 14.58
C TYR A 177 -7.42 -0.41 13.72
N LEU A 178 -8.31 0.40 14.31
CA LEU A 178 -9.11 1.39 13.57
C LEU A 178 -8.21 2.44 12.91
N GLN A 179 -7.26 3.00 13.65
CA GLN A 179 -6.29 3.97 13.12
C GLN A 179 -5.39 3.36 12.03
N GLU A 180 -4.94 2.11 12.22
CA GLU A 180 -4.17 1.42 11.20
C GLU A 180 -5.00 1.17 9.93
N ASN A 181 -6.27 0.76 10.07
CA ASN A 181 -7.15 0.52 8.93
C ASN A 181 -7.37 1.81 8.11
N GLU A 182 -7.62 2.93 8.80
CA GLU A 182 -7.75 4.26 8.18
C GLU A 182 -6.48 4.64 7.42
N ARG A 183 -5.31 4.54 8.09
CA ARG A 183 -4.02 4.82 7.46
C ARG A 183 -3.76 3.96 6.22
N LEU A 184 -4.09 2.68 6.27
CA LEU A 184 -3.93 1.77 5.12
C LEU A 184 -4.85 2.15 3.96
N ARG A 185 -6.08 2.61 4.25
CA ARG A 185 -7.01 3.11 3.22
C ARG A 185 -6.48 4.37 2.55
N ASP A 186 -5.93 5.30 3.32
CA ASP A 186 -5.33 6.53 2.79
C ASP A 186 -4.13 6.23 1.90
N GLN A 187 -3.24 5.35 2.35
CA GLN A 187 -2.08 4.91 1.57
C GLN A 187 -2.50 4.20 0.28
N LYS A 188 -3.51 3.32 0.35
CA LYS A 188 -4.08 2.69 -0.84
C LYS A 188 -4.64 3.73 -1.81
N GLN A 189 -5.36 4.75 -1.33
CA GLN A 189 -5.92 5.77 -2.20
C GLN A 189 -4.84 6.65 -2.86
N GLN A 190 -3.76 6.96 -2.13
CA GLN A 190 -2.58 7.62 -2.69
C GLN A 190 -1.96 6.76 -3.80
N GLU A 191 -1.81 5.46 -3.56
CA GLU A 191 -1.21 4.53 -4.52
C GLU A 191 -2.07 4.37 -5.79
N ILE A 192 -3.40 4.37 -5.67
CA ILE A 192 -4.33 4.36 -6.82
C ILE A 192 -4.08 5.59 -7.72
N ARG A 193 -3.99 6.80 -7.14
CA ARG A 193 -3.71 8.02 -7.91
C ARG A 193 -2.37 7.94 -8.64
N GLN A 194 -1.35 7.40 -7.98
CA GLN A 194 -0.03 7.24 -8.58
C GLN A 194 -0.02 6.21 -9.71
N LEU A 195 -0.81 5.14 -9.59
CA LEU A 195 -1.00 4.14 -10.64
C LEU A 195 -1.74 4.73 -11.85
N GLU A 196 -2.75 5.57 -11.63
CA GLU A 196 -3.47 6.27 -12.70
C GLU A 196 -2.54 7.18 -13.50
N ILE A 197 -1.70 7.97 -12.82
CA ILE A 197 -0.68 8.82 -13.47
C ILE A 197 0.29 7.96 -14.29
N ALA A 198 0.85 6.91 -13.69
CA ALA A 198 1.81 6.03 -14.37
C ALA A 198 1.22 5.32 -15.61
N ARG A 199 -0.10 5.09 -15.64
CA ARG A 199 -0.78 4.51 -16.82
C ARG A 199 -1.07 5.54 -17.91
N VAL A 200 -1.17 6.82 -17.58
CA VAL A 200 -1.31 7.90 -18.58
C VAL A 200 0.03 8.19 -19.26
N ASP A 201 1.14 8.02 -18.53
CA ASP A 201 2.50 8.17 -19.05
C ASP A 201 2.97 7.00 -19.92
N GLN A 202 2.15 5.94 -20.06
CA GLN A 202 2.44 4.72 -20.82
C GLN A 202 1.90 4.79 -22.26
#